data_AF-A0A820FI42-F1
#
_entry.id   AF-A0A820FI42-F1
#
_cell.length_a   1.000
_cell.length_b   1.000
_cell.length_c   1.000
_cell.angle_alpha   90.00
_cell.angle_beta   90.00
_cell.angle_gamma   90.00
#
_symmetry.space_group_name_H-M   'P 1'
#
loop_
_entity.id
_entity.type
_entity.pdbx_description
1 polymer ?
#
loop_
_entity_poly.entity_id
_entity_poly.type
_entity_poly.pdbx_seq_one_letter_code
_entity_poly.pdbx_strand_id
1 'polypeptide(L)'
;MINPWSFIPALISLIGLLFVRYHFAPCSRDLRRLESITRSPIYSYLTSTIHGLKVIRSYYAENMCSIEFFSHLNDNTRANYLIYTTNRWVALRFDRVALSFIALITILSMILRVIEYRYVSTADIAITLSYSLSLMGLLQLTIRLSIDLETRMTSIERVLDYCSLDQEPPAQVPPNRRPPSNWSSHGRIVFDNVSMSHSSDNQSLLALRHISMIIEAGEKVGIVGRTGAGKSSLIQTLFRMGTLVNGQIKIDNIDIASIGLDDVRRRISIIPQDPILFTG
;
A
#
# COMPACT_ATOMS: atom_id res chain seq x y z
N MET A 1 28.15 37.29 27.40
CA MET A 1 28.63 35.88 27.48
C MET A 1 27.42 34.97 27.59
N ILE A 2 27.43 33.83 26.90
CA ILE A 2 26.33 32.84 26.91
C ILE A 2 26.04 32.46 28.36
N ASN A 3 24.81 32.70 28.80
CA ASN A 3 24.38 32.43 30.15
C ASN A 3 24.15 30.90 30.31
N PRO A 4 25.02 30.15 31.01
CA PRO A 4 24.90 28.70 31.12
C PRO A 4 23.59 28.27 31.81
N TRP A 5 23.01 29.17 32.61
CA TRP A 5 21.73 28.94 33.29
C TRP A 5 20.53 28.84 32.33
N SER A 6 20.64 29.33 31.10
CA SER A 6 19.60 29.20 30.06
C SER A 6 19.44 27.78 29.51
N PHE A 7 20.40 26.88 29.77
CA PHE A 7 20.35 25.48 29.32
C PHE A 7 19.28 24.66 30.06
N ILE A 8 19.05 24.95 31.34
CA ILE A 8 18.06 24.23 32.18
C ILE A 8 16.62 24.43 31.64
N PRO A 9 16.14 25.67 31.39
CA PRO A 9 14.86 25.91 30.73
C PRO A 9 14.73 25.19 29.38
N ALA A 10 15.82 25.16 28.60
CA ALA A 10 15.83 24.57 27.26
C ALA A 10 15.65 23.05 27.32
N LEU A 11 16.30 22.39 28.27
CA LEU A 11 16.16 20.95 28.49
C LEU A 11 14.73 20.58 28.93
N ILE A 12 14.15 21.34 29.87
CA ILE A 12 12.76 21.13 30.33
C ILE A 12 11.77 21.28 29.17
N SER A 13 11.94 22.34 28.37
CA SER A 13 11.10 22.56 27.19
C SER A 13 11.27 21.46 26.14
N LEU A 14 12.49 20.98 25.92
CA LEU A 14 12.76 19.88 24.98
C LEU A 14 12.04 18.60 25.41
N ILE A 15 12.10 18.25 26.70
CA ILE A 15 11.37 17.10 27.25
C ILE A 15 9.87 17.26 27.05
N GLY A 16 9.32 18.46 27.31
CA GLY A 16 7.90 18.75 27.06
C GLY A 16 7.49 18.58 25.59
N LEU A 17 8.32 19.05 24.66
CA LEU A 17 8.09 18.88 23.22
C LEU A 17 8.16 17.41 22.78
N LEU A 18 9.13 16.65 23.29
CA LEU A 18 9.26 15.21 23.00
C LEU A 18 8.08 14.40 23.57
N PHE A 19 7.57 14.78 24.75
CA PHE A 19 6.38 14.17 25.34
C PHE A 19 5.14 14.39 24.46
N VAL A 20 4.92 15.62 23.98
CA VAL A 20 3.83 15.91 23.03
C VAL A 20 3.99 15.11 21.74
N ARG A 21 5.21 15.01 21.20
CA ARG A 21 5.51 14.20 20.01
C ARG A 21 5.16 12.72 20.25
N TYR A 22 5.61 12.14 21.36
CA TYR A 22 5.42 10.72 21.69
C TYR A 22 3.94 10.34 21.70
N HIS A 23 3.08 11.19 22.27
CA HIS A 23 1.64 10.94 22.29
C HIS A 23 0.95 11.21 20.95
N PHE A 24 1.42 12.18 20.17
CA PHE A 24 0.76 12.56 18.92
C PHE A 24 1.15 11.66 17.73
N ALA A 25 2.39 11.17 17.65
CA ALA A 25 2.86 10.41 16.50
C ALA A 25 2.01 9.17 16.17
N PRO A 26 1.62 8.31 17.14
CA PRO A 26 0.74 7.17 16.85
C PRO A 26 -0.64 7.60 16.33
N CYS A 27 -1.24 8.61 16.96
CA CYS A 27 -2.55 9.13 16.55
C CYS A 27 -2.52 9.73 15.15
N SER A 28 -1.47 10.48 14.79
CA SER A 28 -1.28 11.03 13.45
C SER A 28 -1.20 9.94 12.39
N ARG A 29 -0.44 8.87 12.67
CA ARG A 29 -0.31 7.70 11.79
C ARG A 29 -1.65 7.00 11.57
N ASP A 30 -2.39 6.75 12.65
CA ASP A 30 -3.68 6.06 12.58
C ASP A 30 -4.74 6.90 11.84
N LEU A 31 -4.77 8.22 12.06
CA LEU A 31 -5.63 9.13 11.31
C LEU A 31 -5.30 9.16 9.82
N ARG A 32 -4.01 9.14 9.45
CA ARG A 32 -3.61 9.04 8.02
C ARG A 32 -3.96 7.69 7.42
N ARG A 33 -3.86 6.61 8.18
CA ARG A 33 -4.32 5.30 7.75
C ARG A 33 -5.82 5.31 7.49
N LEU A 34 -6.61 5.92 8.39
CA LEU A 34 -8.06 6.08 8.21
C LEU A 34 -8.39 6.86 6.93
N GLU A 35 -7.76 8.02 6.71
CA GLU A 35 -7.94 8.82 5.49
C GLU A 35 -7.60 8.03 4.23
N SER A 36 -6.49 7.27 4.24
CA SER A 36 -6.10 6.43 3.12
C SER A 36 -7.14 5.34 2.82
N ILE A 37 -7.77 4.76 3.84
CA ILE A 37 -8.80 3.73 3.67
C ILE A 37 -10.10 4.34 3.13
N THR A 38 -10.54 5.48 3.68
CA THR A 38 -11.77 6.16 3.23
C THR A 38 -11.66 6.74 1.83
N ARG A 39 -10.45 7.02 1.35
CA ARG A 39 -10.21 7.54 0.00
C ARG A 39 -10.36 6.47 -1.09
N SER A 40 -10.07 5.20 -0.79
CA SER A 40 -10.09 4.11 -1.79
C SER A 40 -11.47 3.87 -2.42
N PRO A 41 -12.58 3.81 -1.65
CA PRO A 41 -13.94 3.65 -2.21
C PRO A 41 -14.32 4.74 -3.23
N ILE A 42 -13.85 5.98 -3.05
CA ILE A 42 -14.16 7.09 -3.97
C ILE A 42 -13.63 6.76 -5.38
N TYR A 43 -12.38 6.31 -5.49
CA TYR A 43 -11.79 5.96 -6.78
C TYR A 43 -12.45 4.72 -7.38
N SER A 44 -12.65 3.67 -6.57
CA SER A 44 -13.29 2.45 -7.04
C SER A 44 -14.71 2.71 -7.55
N TYR A 45 -15.49 3.52 -6.82
CA TYR A 45 -16.85 3.86 -7.21
C TYR A 45 -16.88 4.67 -8.50
N LEU A 46 -16.00 5.68 -8.62
CA LEU A 46 -15.87 6.50 -9.82
C LEU A 46 -15.50 5.66 -11.06
N THR A 47 -14.54 4.74 -10.92
CA THR A 47 -14.18 3.81 -11.98
C THR A 47 -15.37 2.93 -12.39
N SER A 48 -16.10 2.36 -11.43
CA SER A 48 -17.31 1.57 -11.70
C SER A 48 -18.42 2.39 -12.38
N THR A 49 -18.63 3.64 -11.96
CA THR A 49 -19.60 4.55 -12.57
C THR A 49 -19.24 4.87 -14.03
N ILE A 50 -17.96 5.09 -14.33
CA ILE A 50 -17.51 5.35 -15.71
C ILE A 50 -17.73 4.13 -16.60
N HIS A 51 -17.34 2.93 -16.14
CA HIS A 51 -17.57 1.70 -16.91
C HIS A 51 -19.06 1.37 -17.07
N GLY A 52 -19.88 1.66 -16.05
CA GLY A 52 -21.31 1.41 -16.02
C GLY A 52 -22.19 2.56 -16.53
N LEU A 53 -21.61 3.64 -17.07
CA LEU A 53 -22.33 4.90 -17.31
C LEU A 53 -23.57 4.72 -18.20
N LYS A 54 -23.48 3.87 -19.23
CA LYS A 54 -24.60 3.58 -20.13
C LYS A 54 -25.76 2.90 -19.38
N VAL A 55 -25.45 1.97 -18.48
CA VAL A 55 -26.45 1.26 -17.67
C VAL A 55 -27.13 2.23 -16.73
N ILE A 56 -26.36 3.04 -16.00
CA ILE A 56 -26.89 4.05 -15.06
C ILE A 56 -27.87 4.99 -15.75
N ARG A 57 -27.50 5.53 -16.92
CA ARG A 57 -28.36 6.41 -17.71
C ARG A 57 -29.60 5.72 -18.25
N SER A 58 -29.50 4.45 -18.65
CA SER A 58 -30.66 3.69 -19.16
C SER A 58 -31.70 3.40 -18.07
N TYR A 59 -31.27 3.31 -16.81
CA TYR A 59 -32.16 3.09 -15.66
C TYR A 59 -32.53 4.39 -14.91
N TYR A 60 -32.09 5.57 -15.40
CA TYR A 60 -32.30 6.87 -14.73
C TYR A 60 -31.85 6.87 -13.26
N ALA A 61 -30.77 6.15 -12.95
CA ALA A 61 -30.27 5.92 -11.60
C ALA A 61 -29.20 6.94 -11.16
N GLU A 62 -29.04 8.07 -11.87
CA GLU A 62 -27.97 9.04 -11.61
C GLU A 62 -28.03 9.60 -10.19
N ASN A 63 -29.22 9.91 -9.69
CA ASN A 63 -29.41 10.44 -8.34
C ASN A 63 -29.00 9.43 -7.27
N MET A 64 -29.35 8.15 -7.46
CA MET A 64 -28.95 7.08 -6.54
C MET A 64 -27.42 6.99 -6.47
N CYS A 65 -26.75 6.94 -7.63
CA CYS A 65 -25.29 6.89 -7.68
C CYS A 65 -24.62 8.14 -7.10
N SER A 66 -25.22 9.31 -7.33
CA SER A 66 -24.74 10.59 -6.80
C SER A 66 -24.79 10.60 -5.26
N ILE A 67 -25.90 10.17 -4.66
CA ILE A 67 -26.05 10.09 -3.20
C ILE A 67 -25.00 9.16 -2.59
N GLU A 68 -24.78 8.00 -3.19
CA GLU A 68 -23.80 7.03 -2.71
C GLU A 68 -22.35 7.56 -2.83
N PHE A 69 -22.02 8.20 -3.96
CA PHE A 69 -20.73 8.88 -4.15
C PHE A 69 -20.50 9.98 -3.10
N PHE A 70 -21.52 10.80 -2.82
CA PHE A 70 -21.44 11.81 -1.77
C PHE A 70 -21.27 11.22 -0.37
N SER A 71 -21.83 10.04 -0.09
CA SER A 71 -21.57 9.33 1.17
C SER A 71 -20.09 8.99 1.32
N HIS A 72 -19.47 8.39 0.29
CA HIS A 72 -18.04 8.09 0.30
C HIS A 72 -17.17 9.34 0.44
N LEU A 73 -17.53 10.43 -0.26
CA LEU A 73 -16.85 11.72 -0.12
C LEU A 73 -16.97 12.28 1.30
N ASN A 74 -18.14 12.18 1.91
CA ASN A 74 -18.39 12.70 3.25
C ASN A 74 -17.59 11.92 4.30
N ASP A 75 -17.48 10.60 4.18
CA ASP A 75 -16.66 9.79 5.09
C ASP A 75 -15.16 10.15 4.98
N ASN A 76 -14.66 10.34 3.76
CA ASN A 76 -13.29 10.82 3.56
C ASN A 76 -13.08 12.25 4.06
N THR A 77 -14.08 13.10 3.91
CA THR A 77 -14.04 14.49 4.41
C THR A 77 -14.02 14.51 5.93
N ARG A 78 -14.79 13.65 6.61
CA ARG A 78 -14.77 13.47 8.07
C ARG A 78 -13.38 13.03 8.56
N ALA A 79 -12.77 12.04 7.90
CA ALA A 79 -11.41 11.61 8.23
C ALA A 79 -10.39 12.75 8.07
N ASN A 80 -10.46 13.49 6.95
CA ASN A 80 -9.61 14.66 6.73
C ASN A 80 -9.84 15.77 7.78
N TYR A 81 -11.08 16.03 8.16
CA TYR A 81 -11.41 17.00 9.19
C TYR A 81 -10.80 16.64 10.55
N LEU A 82 -10.80 15.35 10.92
CA LEU A 82 -10.13 14.85 12.13
C LEU A 82 -8.61 15.09 12.08
N ILE A 83 -7.97 14.93 10.92
CA ILE A 83 -6.55 15.27 10.74
C ILE A 83 -6.32 16.77 10.98
N TYR A 84 -7.13 17.65 10.37
CA TYR A 84 -6.98 19.10 10.54
C TYR A 84 -7.17 19.56 11.97
N THR A 85 -8.22 19.08 12.64
CA THR A 85 -8.52 19.44 14.04
C THR A 85 -7.43 18.93 15.00
N THR A 86 -6.91 17.72 14.77
CA THR A 86 -5.84 17.15 15.60
C THR A 86 -4.52 17.89 15.38
N ASN A 87 -4.18 18.25 14.13
CA ASN A 87 -3.03 19.10 13.84
C ASN A 87 -3.14 20.47 14.55
N ARG A 88 -4.34 21.05 14.61
CA ARG A 88 -4.58 22.29 15.34
C ARG A 88 -4.42 22.11 16.85
N TRP A 89 -4.92 21.02 17.41
CA TRP A 89 -4.74 20.69 18.83
C TRP A 89 -3.27 20.59 19.22
N VAL A 90 -2.45 19.93 18.39
CA VAL A 90 -1.00 19.81 18.60
C VAL A 90 -0.29 21.16 18.50
N ALA A 91 -0.66 21.98 17.51
CA ALA A 91 -0.11 23.32 17.37
C ALA A 91 -0.31 24.15 18.66
N LEU A 92 -1.52 24.11 19.24
CA LEU A 92 -1.80 24.79 20.50
C LEU A 92 -0.96 24.25 21.68
N ARG A 93 -0.65 22.96 21.72
CA ARG A 93 0.22 22.38 22.76
C ARG A 93 1.67 22.82 22.58
N PHE A 94 2.18 22.85 21.35
CA PHE A 94 3.51 23.38 21.05
C PHE A 94 3.62 24.87 21.39
N ASP A 95 2.59 25.66 21.12
CA ASP A 95 2.56 27.09 21.47
C ASP A 95 2.55 27.29 22.99
N ARG A 96 1.84 26.44 23.76
CA ARG A 96 1.87 26.46 25.23
C ARG A 96 3.27 26.15 25.78
N VAL A 97 3.95 25.15 25.23
CA VAL A 97 5.33 24.82 25.63
C VAL A 97 6.27 25.97 25.29
N ALA A 98 6.13 26.57 24.09
CA ALA A 98 6.89 27.74 23.67
C ALA A 98 6.71 28.94 24.60
N LEU A 99 5.47 29.27 24.95
CA LEU A 99 5.17 30.36 25.87
C LEU A 99 5.76 30.09 27.26
N SER A 100 5.66 28.86 27.76
CA SER A 100 6.24 28.49 29.06
C SER A 100 7.77 28.63 29.08
N PHE A 101 8.44 28.26 27.99
CA PHE A 101 9.89 28.40 27.83
C PHE A 101 10.34 29.86 27.82
N ILE A 102 9.66 30.69 27.03
CA ILE A 102 9.96 32.13 26.95
C ILE A 102 9.73 32.78 28.33
N ALA A 103 8.62 32.47 28.99
CA ALA A 103 8.32 32.99 30.33
C ALA A 103 9.35 32.56 31.38
N LEU A 104 9.84 31.32 31.33
CA LEU A 104 10.85 30.84 32.27
C LEU A 104 12.20 31.55 32.04
N ILE A 105 12.59 31.77 30.78
CA ILE A 105 13.81 32.51 30.44
C ILE A 105 13.72 33.98 30.84
N THR A 106 12.57 34.65 30.62
CA THR A 106 12.40 36.05 31.03
C THR A 106 12.52 36.20 32.54
N ILE A 107 11.84 35.33 33.31
CA ILE A 107 11.90 35.33 34.78
C ILE A 107 13.32 35.06 35.27
N LEU A 108 13.99 34.03 34.74
CA LEU A 108 15.37 33.70 35.12
C LEU A 108 16.34 34.84 34.81
N SER A 109 16.20 35.46 33.63
CA SER A 109 17.03 36.60 33.22
C SER A 109 16.79 37.82 34.10
N MET A 110 15.55 38.05 34.54
CA MET A 110 15.20 39.13 35.47
C MET A 110 15.78 38.89 36.86
N ILE A 111 15.69 37.68 37.39
CA ILE A 111 16.26 37.31 38.71
C ILE A 111 17.79 37.47 38.69
N LEU A 112 18.46 36.96 37.66
CA LEU A 112 19.92 37.08 37.53
C LEU A 112 20.37 38.55 37.41
N ARG A 113 19.59 39.41 36.75
CA ARG A 113 19.86 40.86 36.72
C ARG A 113 19.75 41.51 38.11
N VAL A 114 18.83 41.04 38.95
CA VAL A 114 18.66 41.57 40.32
C VAL A 114 19.81 41.11 41.23
N ILE A 115 20.27 39.86 41.10
CA ILE A 115 21.33 39.29 41.94
C ILE A 115 22.73 39.74 41.49
N GLU A 116 23.00 39.71 40.18
CA GLU A 116 24.30 39.99 39.57
C GLU A 116 24.25 41.24 38.68
N TYR A 117 23.84 42.38 39.25
CA TYR A 117 23.64 43.66 38.55
C TYR A 117 24.84 44.13 37.71
N ARG A 118 26.05 43.63 38.02
CA ARG A 118 27.31 43.99 37.37
C ARG A 118 27.66 43.16 36.13
N TYR A 119 27.03 42.01 35.91
CA TYR A 119 27.44 41.04 34.88
C TYR A 119 26.41 40.85 33.74
N VAL A 120 25.15 41.24 33.94
CA VAL A 120 24.08 41.05 32.95
C VAL A 120 23.60 42.40 32.41
N SER A 121 23.99 42.75 31.18
CA SER A 121 23.48 43.93 30.49
C SER A 121 22.05 43.72 29.98
N THR A 122 21.26 44.79 29.89
CA THR A 122 19.93 44.76 29.24
C THR A 122 20.02 44.24 27.79
N ALA A 123 21.14 44.50 27.11
CA ALA A 123 21.41 43.99 25.76
C ALA A 123 21.54 42.46 25.73
N ASP A 124 22.21 41.85 26.72
CA ASP A 124 22.37 40.39 26.79
C ASP A 124 21.03 39.67 26.98
N ILE A 125 20.12 40.27 27.75
CA ILE A 125 18.75 39.75 27.95
C ILE A 125 17.97 39.76 26.64
N ALA A 126 18.02 40.88 25.90
CA ALA A 126 17.34 41.00 24.61
C ALA A 126 17.86 40.00 23.57
N ILE A 127 19.18 39.79 23.51
CA ILE A 127 19.82 38.81 22.64
C ILE A 127 19.40 37.38 23.03
N THR A 128 19.41 37.05 24.33
CA THR A 128 19.00 35.73 24.84
C THR A 128 17.55 35.43 24.49
N LEU A 129 16.64 36.41 24.65
CA LEU A 129 15.23 36.24 24.30
C LEU A 129 15.03 36.06 22.79
N SER A 130 15.73 36.85 21.98
CA SER A 130 15.65 36.74 20.51
C SER A 130 16.10 35.36 20.03
N TYR A 131 17.23 34.86 20.53
CA TYR A 131 17.70 33.51 20.20
C TYR A 131 16.80 32.41 20.73
N SER A 132 16.20 32.58 21.92
CA SER A 132 15.27 31.61 22.49
C SER A 132 14.00 31.47 21.64
N LEU A 133 13.46 32.58 21.13
CA LEU A 133 12.32 32.57 20.23
C LEU A 133 12.64 31.86 18.91
N SER A 134 13.80 32.18 18.31
CA SER A 134 14.26 31.53 17.08
C SER A 134 14.48 30.03 17.27
N LEU A 135 15.13 29.63 18.36
CA LEU A 135 15.40 28.24 18.69
C LEU A 135 14.10 27.44 18.88
N MET A 136 13.13 28.00 19.60
CA MET A 136 11.82 27.37 19.80
C MET A 136 11.09 27.16 18.46
N GLY A 137 11.09 28.18 17.59
CA GLY A 137 10.50 28.07 16.26
C GLY A 137 11.11 26.94 15.42
N LEU A 138 12.45 26.82 15.43
CA LEU A 138 13.16 25.75 14.75
C LEU A 138 12.84 24.37 15.33
N LEU A 139 12.86 24.21 16.66
CA LEU A 139 12.53 22.94 17.30
C LEU A 139 11.10 22.47 16.99
N GLN A 140 10.12 23.38 17.04
CA GLN A 140 8.74 23.05 16.68
C GLN A 140 8.64 22.58 15.22
N LEU A 141 9.35 23.25 14.30
CA LEU A 141 9.39 22.86 12.89
C LEU A 141 9.99 21.46 12.73
N THR A 142 11.15 21.20 13.34
CA THR A 142 11.83 19.90 13.27
C THR A 142 10.95 18.76 13.78
N ILE A 143 10.23 18.95 14.89
CA ILE A 143 9.33 17.94 15.43
C ILE A 143 8.16 17.68 14.48
N ARG A 144 7.55 18.74 13.92
CA ARG A 144 6.47 18.57 12.92
C ARG A 144 6.96 17.81 11.69
N LEU A 145 8.16 18.14 11.18
CA LEU A 145 8.77 17.44 10.05
C LEU A 145 9.09 15.98 10.38
N SER A 146 9.54 15.68 11.60
CA SER A 146 9.79 14.31 12.05
C SER A 146 8.51 13.47 12.03
N ILE A 147 7.38 14.02 12.48
CA ILE A 147 6.09 13.31 12.48
C ILE A 147 5.57 13.13 11.04
N ASP A 148 5.71 14.14 10.18
CA ASP A 148 5.33 14.02 8.76
C ASP A 148 6.16 12.94 8.05
N LEU A 149 7.46 12.88 8.30
CA LEU A 149 8.35 11.86 7.76
C LEU A 149 7.96 10.46 8.22
N GLU A 150 7.74 10.26 9.53
CA GLU A 150 7.30 8.98 10.10
C GLU A 150 5.98 8.53 9.48
N THR A 151 5.06 9.47 9.23
CA THR A 151 3.79 9.14 8.61
C THR A 151 3.93 8.77 7.14
N ARG A 152 4.81 9.45 6.38
CA ARG A 152 5.07 9.12 4.97
C ARG A 152 5.79 7.78 4.79
N MET A 153 6.55 7.34 5.79
CA MET A 153 7.23 6.03 5.77
C MET A 153 6.24 4.85 5.68
N THR A 154 4.99 5.02 6.13
CA THR A 154 3.94 4.00 5.94
C THR A 154 3.68 3.65 4.47
N SER A 155 3.89 4.59 3.55
CA SER A 155 3.80 4.32 2.11
C SER A 155 4.95 3.44 1.62
N ILE A 156 6.14 3.58 2.21
CA ILE A 156 7.31 2.77 1.88
C ILE A 156 7.13 1.34 2.40
N GLU A 157 6.59 1.19 3.62
CA GLU A 157 6.24 -0.10 4.20
C GLU A 157 5.34 -0.91 3.25
N ARG A 158 4.30 -0.28 2.68
CA ARG A 158 3.44 -0.91 1.66
C ARG A 158 4.19 -1.32 0.39
N VAL A 159 5.13 -0.50 -0.09
CA VAL A 159 5.93 -0.85 -1.28
C VAL A 159 6.83 -2.04 -0.98
N LEU A 160 7.42 -2.10 0.21
CA LEU A 160 8.25 -3.22 0.64
C LEU A 160 7.43 -4.52 0.76
N ASP A 161 6.18 -4.44 1.23
CA ASP A 161 5.28 -5.59 1.25
C ASP A 161 5.11 -6.17 -0.16
N TYR A 162 4.90 -5.34 -1.18
CA TYR A 162 4.82 -5.78 -2.58
C TYR A 162 6.12 -6.41 -3.10
N CYS A 163 7.28 -5.95 -2.62
CA CYS A 163 8.57 -6.54 -2.98
C CYS A 163 8.79 -7.94 -2.36
N SER A 164 8.03 -8.30 -1.32
CA SER A 164 8.16 -9.56 -0.59
C SER A 164 7.12 -10.63 -0.97
N LEU A 165 6.28 -10.36 -1.97
CA LEU A 165 5.26 -11.30 -2.43
C LEU A 165 5.87 -12.57 -3.04
N ASP A 166 5.17 -13.69 -2.84
CA ASP A 166 5.50 -14.95 -3.50
C ASP A 166 5.48 -14.78 -5.02
N GLN A 167 6.60 -15.13 -5.65
CA GLN A 167 6.74 -15.04 -7.09
C GLN A 167 6.11 -16.25 -7.79
N GLU A 168 5.59 -16.03 -9.00
CA GLU A 168 5.21 -17.16 -9.86
C GLU A 168 6.46 -18.03 -10.19
N PRO A 169 6.27 -19.30 -10.58
CA PRO A 169 7.37 -20.16 -11.00
C PRO A 169 8.26 -19.47 -12.05
N PRO A 170 9.57 -19.79 -12.09
CA PRO A 170 10.51 -19.05 -12.92
C PRO A 170 10.11 -19.09 -14.40
N ALA A 171 10.13 -17.92 -15.04
CA ALA A 171 9.84 -17.78 -16.47
C ALA A 171 10.79 -18.62 -17.32
N GLN A 172 12.07 -18.67 -16.93
CA GLN A 172 13.11 -19.47 -17.57
C GLN A 172 13.77 -20.41 -16.58
N VAL A 173 13.94 -21.67 -16.97
CA VAL A 173 14.67 -22.68 -16.21
C VAL A 173 16.12 -22.81 -16.73
N PRO A 174 17.04 -23.37 -15.92
CA PRO A 174 18.41 -23.65 -16.35
C PRO A 174 18.44 -24.50 -17.63
N PRO A 175 19.52 -24.41 -18.44
CA PRO A 175 19.59 -25.06 -19.75
C PRO A 175 19.32 -26.57 -19.73
N ASN A 176 19.67 -27.24 -18.63
CA ASN A 176 19.48 -28.69 -18.46
C ASN A 176 18.00 -29.11 -18.31
N ARG A 177 17.11 -28.18 -17.98
CA ARG A 177 15.66 -28.41 -17.82
C ARG A 177 14.84 -27.76 -18.92
N ARG A 178 15.49 -27.16 -19.93
CA ARG A 178 14.77 -26.62 -21.07
C ARG A 178 14.31 -27.76 -21.97
N PRO A 179 13.11 -27.65 -22.56
CA PRO A 179 12.68 -28.62 -23.54
C PRO A 179 13.56 -28.55 -24.80
N PRO A 180 13.63 -29.62 -25.60
CA PRO A 180 14.27 -29.60 -26.91
C PRO A 180 13.74 -28.45 -27.79
N SER A 181 14.55 -27.95 -28.72
CA SER A 181 14.15 -26.84 -29.62
C SER A 181 12.93 -27.17 -30.49
N ASN A 182 12.72 -28.46 -30.79
CA ASN A 182 11.57 -28.98 -31.54
C ASN A 182 10.39 -29.41 -30.66
N TRP A 183 10.45 -29.19 -29.34
CA TRP A 183 9.34 -29.54 -28.45
C TRP A 183 8.05 -28.81 -28.85
N SER A 184 6.91 -29.47 -28.62
CA SER A 184 5.57 -29.09 -29.06
C SER A 184 5.30 -29.25 -30.58
N SER A 185 6.06 -30.09 -31.29
CA SER A 185 5.88 -30.30 -32.74
C SER A 185 4.65 -31.13 -33.09
N HIS A 186 4.24 -32.05 -32.22
CA HIS A 186 3.08 -32.92 -32.48
C HIS A 186 1.82 -32.38 -31.79
N GLY A 187 1.98 -31.81 -30.59
CA GLY A 187 0.88 -31.20 -29.84
C GLY A 187 -0.02 -32.22 -29.14
N ARG A 188 0.52 -33.39 -28.77
CA ARG A 188 -0.22 -34.38 -27.96
C ARG A 188 -0.29 -33.92 -26.51
N ILE A 189 -1.48 -33.86 -25.94
CA ILE A 189 -1.72 -33.36 -24.57
C ILE A 189 -2.28 -34.49 -23.71
N VAL A 190 -1.69 -34.71 -22.53
CA VAL A 190 -2.13 -35.72 -21.57
C VAL A 190 -2.41 -35.06 -20.23
N PHE A 191 -3.65 -35.14 -19.77
CA PHE A 191 -4.06 -34.84 -18.40
C PHE A 191 -4.09 -36.16 -17.63
N ASP A 192 -3.35 -36.22 -16.53
CA ASP A 192 -3.25 -37.40 -15.68
C ASP A 192 -3.64 -37.02 -14.24
N ASN A 193 -4.88 -37.39 -13.87
CA ASN A 193 -5.48 -37.18 -12.55
C ASN A 193 -5.42 -35.72 -12.04
N VAL A 194 -5.65 -34.78 -12.94
CA VAL A 194 -5.44 -33.34 -12.69
C VAL A 194 -6.55 -32.78 -11.80
N SER A 195 -6.13 -32.13 -10.71
CA SER A 195 -7.01 -31.35 -9.84
C SER A 195 -6.42 -29.97 -9.62
N MET A 196 -7.23 -28.93 -9.77
CA MET A 196 -6.76 -27.53 -9.75
C MET A 196 -7.62 -26.68 -8.83
N SER A 197 -6.97 -25.73 -8.15
CA SER A 197 -7.61 -24.64 -7.43
C SER A 197 -7.11 -23.27 -7.92
N HIS A 198 -7.97 -22.26 -7.83
CA HIS A 198 -7.62 -20.87 -8.09
C HIS A 198 -6.78 -20.23 -6.97
N SER A 199 -6.77 -20.82 -5.78
CA SER A 199 -5.96 -20.37 -4.65
C SER A 199 -4.94 -21.45 -4.26
N SER A 200 -3.78 -21.03 -3.79
CA SER A 200 -2.77 -21.90 -3.17
C SER A 200 -3.17 -22.36 -1.77
N ASP A 201 -4.24 -21.82 -1.20
CA ASP A 201 -4.75 -22.24 0.10
C ASP A 201 -5.38 -23.64 0.03
N ASN A 202 -4.93 -24.55 0.89
CA ASN A 202 -5.39 -25.94 0.95
C ASN A 202 -6.88 -26.07 1.32
N GLN A 203 -7.52 -25.01 1.82
CA GLN A 203 -8.96 -24.99 2.12
C GLN A 203 -9.84 -24.55 0.93
N SER A 204 -9.23 -24.16 -0.19
CA SER A 204 -9.96 -23.67 -1.35
C SER A 204 -10.69 -24.79 -2.11
N LEU A 205 -11.90 -24.48 -2.58
CA LEU A 205 -12.69 -25.41 -3.38
C LEU A 205 -11.99 -25.72 -4.70
N LEU A 206 -11.76 -27.01 -4.97
CA LEU A 206 -11.23 -27.48 -6.24
C LEU A 206 -12.17 -27.11 -7.40
N ALA A 207 -11.65 -26.33 -8.36
CA ALA A 207 -12.33 -25.96 -9.59
C ALA A 207 -12.36 -27.12 -10.60
N LEU A 208 -11.32 -27.95 -10.60
CA LEU A 208 -11.24 -29.20 -11.37
C LEU A 208 -10.89 -30.35 -10.43
N ARG A 209 -11.50 -31.51 -10.65
CA ARG A 209 -11.33 -32.70 -9.80
C ARG A 209 -11.07 -33.92 -10.67
N HIS A 210 -9.92 -34.56 -10.45
CA HIS A 210 -9.55 -35.86 -11.04
C HIS A 210 -9.77 -35.95 -12.57
N ILE A 211 -9.33 -34.92 -13.30
CA ILE A 211 -9.44 -34.89 -14.76
C ILE A 211 -8.33 -35.75 -15.37
N SER A 212 -8.71 -36.82 -16.05
CA SER A 212 -7.82 -37.66 -16.84
C SER A 212 -8.34 -37.74 -18.27
N MET A 213 -7.57 -37.24 -19.22
CA MET A 213 -7.92 -37.24 -20.64
C MET A 213 -6.68 -37.13 -21.52
N ILE A 214 -6.78 -37.64 -22.74
CA ILE A 214 -5.71 -37.58 -23.74
C ILE A 214 -6.28 -36.90 -24.98
N ILE A 215 -5.56 -35.92 -25.50
CA ILE A 215 -5.83 -35.25 -26.77
C ILE A 215 -4.69 -35.63 -27.71
N GLU A 216 -5.02 -36.30 -28.81
CA GLU A 216 -4.02 -36.77 -29.75
C GLU A 216 -3.52 -35.64 -30.67
N ALA A 217 -2.34 -35.85 -31.26
CA ALA A 217 -1.71 -34.86 -32.13
C ALA A 217 -2.60 -34.51 -33.33
N GLY A 218 -2.85 -33.20 -33.54
CA GLY A 218 -3.71 -32.70 -34.63
C GLY A 218 -5.22 -32.90 -34.42
N GLU A 219 -5.64 -33.42 -33.27
CA GLU A 219 -7.05 -33.64 -32.95
C GLU A 219 -7.78 -32.32 -32.69
N LYS A 220 -9.02 -32.22 -33.18
CA LYS A 220 -9.91 -31.09 -32.92
C LYS A 220 -10.92 -31.47 -31.85
N VAL A 221 -10.71 -30.97 -30.63
CA VAL A 221 -11.55 -31.29 -29.47
C VAL A 221 -12.48 -30.12 -29.12
N GLY A 222 -13.76 -30.41 -28.92
CA GLY A 222 -14.74 -29.47 -28.40
C GLY A 222 -15.08 -29.77 -26.94
N ILE A 223 -15.02 -28.74 -26.09
CA ILE A 223 -15.37 -28.86 -24.66
C ILE A 223 -16.72 -28.18 -24.42
N VAL A 224 -17.73 -28.97 -24.05
CA VAL A 224 -19.10 -28.49 -23.75
C VAL A 224 -19.48 -28.75 -22.30
N GLY A 225 -20.36 -27.91 -21.76
CA GLY A 225 -20.84 -28.04 -20.39
C GLY A 225 -21.55 -26.79 -19.92
N ARG A 226 -22.25 -26.87 -18.77
CA ARG A 226 -22.92 -25.71 -18.16
C ARG A 226 -21.93 -24.60 -17.78
N THR A 227 -22.43 -23.38 -17.60
CA THR A 227 -21.65 -22.28 -17.01
C THR A 227 -21.14 -22.69 -15.63
N GLY A 228 -19.88 -22.36 -15.32
CA GLY A 228 -19.24 -22.75 -14.05
C GLY A 228 -18.71 -24.20 -13.99
N ALA A 229 -18.83 -25.00 -15.05
CA ALA A 229 -18.34 -26.38 -15.08
C ALA A 229 -16.80 -26.52 -15.16
N GLY A 230 -16.03 -25.43 -15.04
CA GLY A 230 -14.56 -25.47 -15.08
C GLY A 230 -13.91 -25.45 -16.47
N LYS A 231 -14.67 -25.19 -17.55
CA LYS A 231 -14.13 -25.14 -18.93
C LYS A 231 -12.97 -24.14 -19.09
N SER A 232 -13.15 -22.90 -18.63
CA SER A 232 -12.09 -21.88 -18.67
C SER A 232 -10.94 -22.23 -17.71
N SER A 233 -11.24 -22.82 -16.55
CA SER A 233 -10.22 -23.30 -15.60
C SER A 233 -9.34 -24.41 -16.20
N LEU A 234 -9.90 -25.28 -17.05
CA LEU A 234 -9.16 -26.31 -17.79
C LEU A 234 -8.19 -25.69 -18.81
N ILE A 235 -8.57 -24.60 -19.46
CA ILE A 235 -7.65 -23.87 -20.33
C ILE A 235 -6.55 -23.19 -19.48
N GLN A 236 -6.89 -22.62 -18.33
CA GLN A 236 -5.92 -21.97 -17.43
C GLN A 236 -4.83 -22.92 -16.89
N THR A 237 -5.12 -24.22 -16.71
CA THR A 237 -4.11 -25.19 -16.28
C THR A 237 -3.04 -25.43 -17.34
N LEU A 238 -3.40 -25.39 -18.63
CA LEU A 238 -2.43 -25.48 -19.73
C LEU A 238 -1.44 -24.31 -19.74
N PHE A 239 -1.89 -23.11 -19.37
CA PHE A 239 -1.06 -21.91 -19.24
C PHE A 239 -0.34 -21.79 -17.88
N ARG A 240 -0.55 -22.78 -16.99
CA ARG A 240 -0.02 -22.80 -15.62
C ARG A 240 -0.37 -21.52 -14.84
N MET A 241 -1.59 -21.02 -15.00
CA MET A 241 -2.09 -19.84 -14.27
C MET A 241 -2.79 -20.21 -12.96
N GLY A 242 -3.10 -21.50 -12.74
CA GLY A 242 -3.68 -22.02 -11.51
C GLY A 242 -2.75 -23.02 -10.82
N THR A 243 -2.95 -23.22 -9.52
CA THR A 243 -2.17 -24.18 -8.74
C THR A 243 -2.75 -25.58 -8.94
N LEU A 244 -1.94 -26.49 -9.47
CA LEU A 244 -2.27 -27.91 -9.50
C LEU A 244 -2.12 -28.47 -8.08
N VAL A 245 -3.20 -29.02 -7.54
CA VAL A 245 -3.20 -29.68 -6.23
C VAL A 245 -2.72 -31.12 -6.36
N ASN A 246 -3.14 -31.81 -7.44
CA ASN A 246 -2.74 -33.18 -7.75
C ASN A 246 -2.69 -33.40 -9.26
N GLY A 247 -1.96 -34.42 -9.67
CA GLY A 247 -1.83 -34.84 -11.06
C GLY A 247 -0.77 -34.06 -11.83
N GLN A 248 -0.68 -34.33 -13.13
CA GLN A 248 0.32 -33.73 -14.03
C GLN A 248 -0.28 -33.53 -15.43
N ILE A 249 0.27 -32.56 -16.15
CA ILE A 249 -0.10 -32.26 -17.53
C ILE A 249 1.13 -32.40 -18.40
N LYS A 250 1.07 -33.23 -19.43
CA LYS A 250 2.19 -33.46 -20.35
C LYS A 250 1.84 -32.97 -21.75
N ILE A 251 2.80 -32.30 -22.40
CA ILE A 251 2.75 -31.95 -23.82
C ILE A 251 3.92 -32.65 -24.51
N ASP A 252 3.63 -33.46 -25.52
CA ASP A 252 4.61 -34.30 -26.23
C ASP A 252 5.50 -35.11 -25.26
N ASN A 253 4.87 -35.73 -24.26
CA ASN A 253 5.47 -36.54 -23.19
C ASN A 253 6.35 -35.79 -22.18
N ILE A 254 6.48 -34.46 -22.27
CA ILE A 254 7.18 -33.63 -21.28
C ILE A 254 6.17 -33.00 -20.33
N ASP A 255 6.40 -33.14 -19.03
CA ASP A 255 5.59 -32.48 -18.00
C ASP A 255 5.82 -30.97 -18.01
N ILE A 256 4.75 -30.19 -18.21
CA ILE A 256 4.82 -28.74 -18.29
C ILE A 256 5.25 -28.09 -16.96
N ALA A 257 5.10 -28.78 -15.83
CA ALA A 257 5.55 -28.31 -14.53
C ALA A 257 7.10 -28.28 -14.43
N SER A 258 7.79 -29.11 -15.21
CA SER A 258 9.25 -29.28 -15.16
C SER A 258 10.05 -28.23 -15.94
N ILE A 259 9.38 -27.48 -16.82
CA ILE A 259 9.99 -26.50 -17.75
C ILE A 259 9.58 -25.05 -17.38
N GLY A 260 10.21 -24.05 -18.02
CA GLY A 260 9.93 -22.63 -17.77
C GLY A 260 8.57 -22.19 -18.30
N LEU A 261 7.96 -21.19 -17.66
CA LEU A 261 6.65 -20.66 -18.10
C LEU A 261 6.72 -20.06 -19.51
N ASP A 262 7.82 -19.38 -19.87
CA ASP A 262 7.99 -18.80 -21.21
C ASP A 262 8.02 -19.87 -22.29
N ASP A 263 8.70 -20.99 -22.02
CA ASP A 263 8.83 -22.10 -22.96
C ASP A 263 7.44 -22.69 -23.27
N VAL A 264 6.59 -22.85 -22.25
CA VAL A 264 5.20 -23.32 -22.40
C VAL A 264 4.32 -22.28 -23.11
N ARG A 265 4.26 -21.06 -22.57
CA ARG A 265 3.31 -20.02 -23.00
C ARG A 265 3.59 -19.52 -24.42
N ARG A 266 4.81 -19.65 -24.94
CA ARG A 266 5.14 -19.32 -26.35
C ARG A 266 4.69 -20.38 -27.36
N ARG A 267 4.41 -21.61 -26.93
CA ARG A 267 3.99 -22.72 -27.79
C ARG A 267 2.48 -22.93 -27.84
N ILE A 268 1.73 -22.23 -27.00
CA ILE A 268 0.26 -22.31 -26.92
C ILE A 268 -0.31 -20.93 -27.24
N SER A 269 -1.33 -20.89 -28.09
CA SER A 269 -2.09 -19.67 -28.40
C SER A 269 -3.49 -19.74 -27.82
N ILE A 270 -4.00 -18.61 -27.34
CA ILE A 270 -5.34 -18.49 -26.76
C ILE A 270 -6.04 -17.26 -27.33
N ILE A 271 -7.35 -17.40 -27.56
CA ILE A 271 -8.25 -16.28 -27.75
C ILE A 271 -9.05 -16.15 -26.45
N PRO A 272 -8.82 -15.10 -25.64
CA PRO A 272 -9.49 -14.96 -24.35
C PRO A 272 -11.00 -14.72 -24.54
N GLN A 273 -11.80 -15.12 -23.55
CA GLN A 273 -13.24 -14.92 -23.55
C GLN A 273 -13.62 -13.44 -23.59
N ASP A 274 -12.86 -12.61 -22.87
CA ASP A 274 -12.97 -11.15 -22.90
C ASP A 274 -11.78 -10.57 -23.68
N PRO A 275 -12.00 -10.01 -24.89
CA PRO A 275 -10.91 -9.44 -25.68
C PRO A 275 -10.42 -8.13 -25.04
N ILE A 276 -9.13 -8.10 -24.69
CA ILE A 276 -8.47 -6.89 -24.18
C ILE A 276 -7.68 -6.26 -25.32
N LEU A 277 -7.99 -5.00 -25.62
CA LEU A 277 -7.26 -4.18 -26.58
C LEU A 277 -6.52 -3.10 -25.81
N PHE A 278 -5.19 -3.02 -25.98
CA PHE A 278 -4.41 -1.91 -25.47
C PHE A 278 -4.61 -0.69 -26.36
N THR A 279 -4.73 0.49 -25.75
CA THR A 279 -4.71 1.75 -26.48
C THR A 279 -3.30 1.98 -27.03
N GLY A 280 -3.17 2.05 -28.34
CA GLY A 280 -1.92 2.34 -29.06
C GLY A 280 -2.13 3.35 -30.17
#